data_AF-A0A1R1DA12-F1
#
_entry.id   AF-A0A1R1DA12-F1
#
_cell.length_a   1.000
_cell.length_b   1.000
_cell.length_c   1.000
_cell.angle_alpha   90.00
_cell.angle_beta   90.00
_cell.angle_gamma   90.00
#
_symmetry.space_group_name_H-M   'P 1'
#
loop_
_entity.id
_entity.type
_entity.pdbx_description
1 polymer ?
#
loop_
_entity_poly.entity_id
_entity_poly.type
_entity_poly.pdbx_seq_one_letter_code
_entity_poly.pdbx_strand_id
1 'polypeptide(L)'
;MQRETVIQSITVGQNQQQTYTVGDEVDERVVNRIEKYVCRHGSEYHILDEDGEAIVHVEYMPVVVTYKTIVVDDDETPNYTVSDELPF
;
A
#
# COMPACT_ATOMS: atom_id res chain seq x y z
N MET A 1 -5.17 1.12 -20.43
CA MET A 1 -4.88 2.03 -19.31
C MET A 1 -6.07 2.11 -18.37
N GLN A 2 -6.06 1.27 -17.34
CA GLN A 2 -7.01 1.34 -16.25
C GLN A 2 -6.45 2.29 -15.18
N ARG A 3 -7.30 3.12 -14.57
CA ARG A 3 -6.90 3.96 -13.45
C ARG A 3 -7.43 3.32 -12.18
N GLU A 4 -6.55 3.04 -11.25
CA GLU A 4 -6.90 2.52 -9.93
C GLU A 4 -6.62 3.57 -8.87
N THR A 5 -7.49 3.65 -7.87
CA THR A 5 -7.29 4.53 -6.71
C THR A 5 -6.89 3.65 -5.54
N VAL A 6 -5.64 3.80 -5.09
CA VAL A 6 -5.08 3.04 -3.98
C VAL A 6 -4.93 3.93 -2.75
N ILE A 7 -4.90 3.33 -1.56
CA ILE A 7 -4.59 4.04 -0.32
C ILE A 7 -3.07 4.21 -0.27
N GLN A 8 -2.61 5.45 -0.23
CA GLN A 8 -1.17 5.78 -0.12
C GLN A 8 -0.72 5.87 1.33
N SER A 9 -1.57 6.43 2.20
CA SER A 9 -1.30 6.50 3.63
C SER A 9 -2.56 6.57 4.46
N ILE A 10 -2.43 6.14 5.71
CA ILE A 10 -3.47 6.25 6.73
C ILE A 10 -2.87 6.84 8.00
N THR A 11 -3.50 7.90 8.53
CA THR A 11 -3.17 8.47 9.83
C THR A 11 -4.26 8.09 10.82
N VAL A 12 -3.88 7.37 11.88
CA VAL A 12 -4.78 6.93 12.94
C VAL A 12 -4.68 7.91 14.12
N GLY A 13 -5.81 8.39 14.62
CA GLY A 13 -5.83 9.36 15.73
C GLY A 13 -6.67 8.87 16.90
N GLN A 14 -6.06 8.57 18.04
CA GLN A 14 -6.81 8.51 19.32
C GLN A 14 -6.06 9.11 20.51
N ASN A 15 -4.73 9.05 20.56
CA ASN A 15 -3.91 9.67 21.62
C ASN A 15 -2.56 10.17 21.09
N GLN A 16 -1.94 9.39 20.19
CA GLN A 16 -0.80 9.78 19.38
C GLN A 16 -1.21 9.60 17.91
N GLN A 17 -0.85 10.56 17.06
CA GLN A 17 -1.05 10.40 15.62
C GLN A 17 0.05 9.50 15.09
N GLN A 18 -0.34 8.34 14.57
CA GLN A 18 0.55 7.44 13.85
C GLN A 18 0.11 7.42 12.39
N THR A 19 1.07 7.63 11.50
CA THR A 19 0.85 7.52 10.06
C THR A 19 1.56 6.28 9.54
N TYR A 20 0.89 5.55 8.66
CA TYR A 20 1.44 4.42 7.93
C TYR A 20 1.37 4.76 6.44
N THR A 21 2.50 4.69 5.74
CA THR A 21 2.61 5.00 4.31
C THR A 21 3.08 3.77 3.55
N VAL A 22 2.52 3.53 2.36
CA VAL A 22 3.07 2.51 1.45
C VAL A 22 4.53 2.82 1.15
N GLY A 23 5.42 1.85 1.42
CA GLY A 23 6.87 1.96 1.32
C GLY A 23 7.59 2.27 2.64
N ASP A 24 6.88 2.60 3.72
CA ASP A 24 7.50 2.75 5.05
C ASP A 24 7.86 1.38 5.65
N GLU A 25 8.84 1.37 6.55
CA GLU A 25 9.20 0.21 7.36
C GLU A 25 8.55 0.31 8.75
N VAL A 26 7.87 -0.76 9.16
CA VAL A 26 7.16 -0.89 10.44
C VAL A 26 7.43 -2.29 10.98
N ASP A 27 8.04 -2.35 12.18
CA ASP A 27 8.36 -3.63 12.83
C ASP A 27 9.19 -4.58 11.94
N GLU A 28 10.24 -4.03 11.31
CA GLU A 28 11.14 -4.74 10.36
C GLU A 28 10.44 -5.26 9.09
N ARG A 29 9.17 -4.88 8.85
CA ARG A 29 8.39 -5.23 7.67
C ARG A 29 8.07 -3.98 6.85
N VAL A 30 8.14 -4.10 5.53
CA VAL A 30 7.81 -2.99 4.63
C VAL A 30 6.30 -2.99 4.36
N VAL A 31 5.67 -1.83 4.53
CA VAL A 31 4.27 -1.64 4.16
C VAL A 31 4.15 -1.70 2.64
N ASN A 32 3.59 -2.77 2.12
CA ASN A 32 3.38 -2.97 0.69
C ASN A 32 2.04 -2.39 0.23
N ARG A 33 0.97 -2.63 1.00
CA ARG A 33 -0.39 -2.25 0.63
C ARG A 33 -1.22 -1.90 1.84
N ILE A 34 -2.17 -0.97 1.66
CA ILE A 34 -3.17 -0.66 2.67
C ILE A 34 -4.55 -0.96 2.07
N GLU A 35 -5.30 -1.82 2.75
CA GLU A 35 -6.65 -2.22 2.33
C GLU A 35 -7.70 -1.71 3.29
N LYS A 36 -8.87 -1.37 2.74
CA LYS A 36 -10.04 -0.97 3.52
C LYS A 36 -11.10 -2.05 3.45
N TYR A 37 -11.55 -2.51 4.61
CA TYR A 37 -12.65 -3.42 4.78
C TYR A 37 -13.86 -2.66 5.36
N VAL A 38 -15.02 -2.82 4.72
CA VAL A 38 -16.26 -2.19 5.19
C VAL A 38 -17.03 -3.22 6.01
N CYS A 39 -17.15 -2.95 7.30
CA CYS A 39 -17.80 -3.82 8.27
C CYS A 39 -19.13 -3.21 8.71
N ARG A 40 -19.98 -4.02 9.35
CA ARG A 40 -21.33 -3.61 9.78
C ARG A 40 -21.33 -2.39 10.72
N HIS A 41 -20.25 -2.18 11.47
CA HIS A 41 -20.13 -1.12 12.48
C HIS A 41 -19.07 -0.06 12.14
N GLY A 42 -18.51 -0.06 10.92
CA GLY A 42 -17.49 0.92 10.56
C GLY A 42 -16.59 0.48 9.41
N SER A 43 -15.42 1.12 9.31
CA SER A 43 -14.35 0.71 8.41
C SER A 43 -13.19 0.14 9.23
N GLU A 44 -12.61 -0.93 8.72
CA GLU A 44 -11.39 -1.54 9.21
C GLU A 44 -10.30 -1.35 8.14
N TYR A 45 -9.06 -1.17 8.57
CA TYR A 45 -7.94 -1.00 7.66
C TYR A 45 -6.83 -1.98 8.01
N HIS A 46 -6.35 -2.70 7.00
CA HIS A 46 -5.24 -3.63 7.13
C HIS A 46 -4.02 -3.02 6.44
N ILE A 47 -2.94 -2.87 7.20
CA ILE A 47 -1.64 -2.45 6.70
C ILE A 47 -0.87 -3.75 6.44
N LEU A 48 -0.66 -4.09 5.17
CA LEU A 48 -0.14 -5.38 4.71
C LEU A 48 1.31 -5.26 4.26
N ASP A 49 2.07 -6.34 4.43
CA ASP A 49 3.41 -6.50 3.88
C ASP A 49 3.40 -7.16 2.48
N GLU A 50 4.58 -7.53 1.98
CA GLU A 50 4.75 -8.13 0.66
C GLU A 50 4.14 -9.53 0.51
N ASP A 51 4.03 -10.28 1.60
CA ASP A 51 3.41 -11.61 1.63
C ASP A 51 1.88 -11.52 1.78
N GLY A 52 1.34 -10.31 1.96
CA GLY A 52 -0.08 -10.07 2.21
C GLY A 52 -0.48 -10.31 3.67
N GLU A 53 0.49 -10.41 4.57
CA GLU A 53 0.23 -10.51 6.00
C GLU A 53 0.03 -9.11 6.60
N ALA A 54 -0.92 -9.00 7.53
CA ALA A 54 -1.18 -7.73 8.19
C ALA A 54 -0.12 -7.43 9.25
N ILE A 55 0.60 -6.33 9.04
CA ILE A 55 1.52 -5.73 10.00
C ILE A 55 0.72 -5.04 11.10
N VAL A 56 -0.33 -4.31 10.72
CA VAL A 56 -1.21 -3.57 11.66
C VAL A 56 -2.67 -3.69 11.22
N HIS A 57 -3.54 -3.89 12.21
CA HIS A 57 -5.00 -3.80 12.06
C HIS A 57 -5.52 -2.54 12.75
N VAL A 58 -6.29 -1.74 12.02
CA VAL A 58 -6.94 -0.54 12.54
C VAL A 58 -8.45 -0.75 12.47
N GLU A 59 -9.06 -0.99 13.62
CA GLU A 59 -10.49 -1.29 13.72
C GLU A 59 -11.20 -0.22 14.56
N TYR A 60 -12.33 0.29 14.06
CA TYR A 60 -13.19 1.22 14.81
C TYR A 60 -12.51 2.51 15.29
N MET A 61 -11.42 2.92 14.66
CA MET A 61 -10.68 4.15 14.97
C MET A 61 -11.00 5.27 13.98
N PRO A 62 -11.00 6.55 14.40
CA PRO A 62 -11.05 7.66 13.47
C PRO A 62 -9.70 7.78 12.75
N VAL A 63 -9.79 7.85 11.42
CA VAL A 63 -8.61 7.86 10.54
C VAL A 63 -8.73 8.93 9.46
N VAL A 64 -7.59 9.44 9.03
CA VAL A 64 -7.46 10.26 7.82
C VAL A 64 -6.77 9.40 6.76
N VAL A 65 -7.39 9.25 5.60
CA VAL A 65 -6.89 8.39 4.51
C VAL A 65 -6.48 9.25 3.33
N THR A 66 -5.25 9.09 2.87
CA THR A 66 -4.76 9.71 1.64
C THR A 66 -4.80 8.68 0.51
N TYR A 67 -5.49 9.02 -0.57
CA TYR A 67 -5.55 8.18 -1.76
C TYR A 67 -4.61 8.71 -2.84
N LYS A 68 -4.09 7.80 -3.67
CA LYS A 68 -3.33 8.11 -4.88
C LYS A 68 -3.95 7.37 -6.06
N THR A 69 -4.11 8.06 -7.17
CA THR A 69 -4.50 7.42 -8.44
C THR A 69 -3.24 6.93 -9.13
N ILE A 70 -3.20 5.64 -9.43
CA ILE A 70 -2.16 4.99 -10.23
C ILE A 70 -2.75 4.61 -11.59
N VAL A 71 -1.91 4.63 -12.61
CA VAL A 71 -2.25 4.07 -13.92
C VAL A 71 -1.71 2.65 -13.92
N VAL A 72 -2.61 1.69 -14.09
CA VAL A 72 -2.26 0.29 -14.32
C VAL A 72 -2.23 0.11 -15.83
N ASP A 73 -1.03 -0.20 -16.32
CA ASP A 73 -0.85 -0.68 -17.68
C ASP A 73 -0.77 -2.21 -17.62
N ASP A 74 -1.61 -2.89 -18.40
CA ASP A 74 -1.65 -4.36 -18.53
C ASP A 74 -0.47 -4.88 -19.40
N ASP A 75 0.57 -4.07 -19.58
CA ASP A 75 1.70 -4.42 -20.41
C ASP A 75 2.59 -5.42 -19.63
N GLU A 76 2.21 -6.69 -19.72
CA GLU A 76 2.95 -7.89 -19.31
C GLU A 76 4.21 -8.08 -20.18
N THR A 77 4.92 -6.99 -20.51
CA THR A 77 6.13 -7.00 -21.32
C THR A 77 7.30 -6.64 -20.41
N PRO A 78 8.12 -7.61 -19.97
CA PRO A 78 9.34 -7.27 -19.26
C PRO A 78 10.24 -6.52 -20.23
N ASN A 79 10.38 -5.21 -20.02
CA ASN A 79 11.30 -4.38 -20.78
C ASN A 79 12.73 -4.65 -20.30
N TYR A 80 13.25 -5.85 -20.58
CA TYR A 80 14.68 -6.10 -20.52
C TYR A 80 15.31 -5.54 -21.79
N THR A 81 15.74 -4.29 -21.74
CA THR A 81 16.79 -3.83 -22.66
C THR A 81 18.10 -4.45 -22.19
N VAL A 82 18.39 -5.66 -22.64
CA VAL A 82 19.74 -6.21 -22.56
C VAL A 82 20.58 -5.43 -23.56
N SER A 83 21.26 -4.39 -23.08
CA SER A 83 22.42 -3.83 -23.79
C SER A 83 23.70 -4.39 -23.15
N ASP A 84 23.85 -5.71 -23.25
CA ASP A 84 25.14 -6.38 -23.12
C ASP A 84 25.73 -6.50 -24.53
N GLU A 85 26.30 -5.41 -25.04
CA GLU A 85 27.30 -5.54 -26.09
C GLU A 85 28.60 -5.96 -25.40
N LEU A 86 28.80 -7.27 -25.26
CA LEU A 86 30.08 -7.85 -24.85
C LEU A 86 30.98 -8.11 -26.06
N PRO A 87 32.31 -8.02 -25.87
CA PRO A 87 33.28 -7.74 -26.92
C PRO A 87 33.64 -8.98 -27.74
N PHE A 88 33.98 -8.74 -29.02
CA PHE A 88 34.87 -9.59 -29.80
C PHE A 88 36.06 -8.76 -30.28
#